data_AF-A0A9Q0Y2A8-F1
#
_entry.id   AF-A0A9Q0Y2A8-F1
#
_cell.length_a   1.000
_cell.length_b   1.000
_cell.length_c   1.000
_cell.angle_alpha   90.00
_cell.angle_beta   90.00
_cell.angle_gamma   90.00
#
_symmetry.space_group_name_H-M   'P 1'
#
loop_
_entity.id
_entity.type
_entity.pdbx_description
1 polymer ?
#
loop_
_entity_poly.entity_id
_entity_poly.type
_entity_poly.pdbx_seq_one_letter_code
_entity_poly.pdbx_strand_id
1 'polypeptide(L)'
;MWWLLRGKGLSRLFELIDALVVITFTEETFIQQLTDVNWQLKLGYLSSIFEKLNETPTSLQGKGRAQLEKIKALRRILTFFKVCAESRDISNYPWLQEFVKTNEINLQTNFLKIVIAHLQGLERSIVNYFPGIDSDNIYSWMMNPSSYDLKHKPTGMTNEIFQNLLEINEESSLKQKYCEGNEEEFWMQ
;
A
#
# COMPACT_ATOMS: atom_id res chain seq x y z
N MET A 1 5.87 -8.56 -7.01
CA MET A 1 7.24 -8.00 -6.90
C MET A 1 7.44 -6.64 -7.60
N TRP A 2 6.60 -6.25 -8.58
CA TRP A 2 6.85 -5.08 -9.44
C TRP A 2 6.46 -3.70 -8.88
N TRP A 3 5.75 -3.63 -7.75
CA TRP A 3 5.35 -2.36 -7.13
C TRP A 3 6.31 -1.87 -6.02
N LEU A 4 7.11 -2.79 -5.46
CA LEU A 4 8.03 -2.55 -4.33
C LEU A 4 9.25 -1.70 -4.70
N LEU A 5 9.81 -1.95 -5.88
CA LEU A 5 10.99 -1.26 -6.37
C LEU A 5 10.72 0.22 -6.72
N ARG A 6 9.45 0.59 -6.96
CA ARG A 6 9.08 1.94 -7.41
C ARG A 6 9.08 2.97 -6.29
N GLY A 7 8.73 2.59 -5.06
CA GLY A 7 8.71 3.55 -3.96
C GLY A 7 10.10 4.00 -3.51
N LYS A 8 11.10 3.10 -3.53
CA LYS A 8 12.50 3.45 -3.24
C LYS A 8 13.08 4.41 -4.29
N GLY A 9 12.63 4.27 -5.55
CA GLY A 9 13.03 5.16 -6.64
C GLY A 9 12.57 6.60 -6.43
N LEU A 10 11.37 6.81 -5.88
CA LEU A 10 10.83 8.16 -5.64
C LEU A 10 11.53 8.88 -4.49
N SER A 11 11.77 8.21 -3.36
CA SER A 11 12.55 8.78 -2.25
C SER A 11 13.96 9.14 -2.71
N ARG A 12 14.63 8.24 -3.46
CA ARG A 12 15.97 8.50 -3.98
C ARG A 12 16.00 9.60 -5.03
N LEU A 13 14.97 9.70 -5.87
CA LEU A 13 14.82 10.81 -6.81
C LEU A 13 14.68 12.14 -6.06
N PHE A 14 13.88 12.16 -4.99
CA PHE A 14 13.66 13.35 -4.17
C PHE A 14 14.95 13.85 -3.51
N GLU A 15 15.74 12.95 -2.92
CA GLU A 15 17.06 13.27 -2.35
C GLU A 15 18.04 13.85 -3.37
N LEU A 16 17.91 13.46 -4.63
CA LEU A 16 18.86 13.80 -5.70
C LEU A 16 18.42 14.98 -6.56
N ILE A 17 17.30 15.64 -6.28
CA ILE A 17 16.78 16.73 -7.13
C ILE A 17 17.85 17.81 -7.34
N ASP A 18 18.52 18.26 -6.29
CA ASP A 18 19.53 19.31 -6.38
C ASP A 18 20.71 18.88 -7.26
N ALA A 19 21.17 17.64 -7.10
CA ALA A 19 22.23 17.07 -7.93
C ALA A 19 21.80 16.90 -9.39
N LEU A 20 20.54 16.52 -9.64
CA LEU A 20 19.99 16.38 -10.99
C LEU A 20 19.91 17.74 -11.69
N VAL A 21 19.42 18.77 -11.01
CA VAL A 21 19.38 20.15 -11.54
C VAL A 21 20.77 20.62 -11.97
N VAL A 22 21.80 20.32 -11.17
CA VAL A 22 23.20 20.68 -11.49
C VAL A 22 23.71 19.93 -12.72
N ILE A 23 23.37 18.64 -12.88
CA ILE A 23 23.89 17.79 -13.96
C ILE A 23 23.13 18.00 -15.28
N THR A 24 21.82 18.28 -15.23
CA THR A 24 20.97 18.46 -16.42
C THR A 24 20.85 19.92 -16.86
N PHE A 25 21.85 20.76 -16.57
CA PHE A 25 21.82 22.21 -16.77
C PHE A 25 21.54 22.67 -18.22
N THR A 26 21.68 21.79 -19.21
CA THR A 26 21.38 22.06 -20.63
C THR A 26 19.94 21.75 -21.04
N GLU A 27 19.13 21.15 -20.16
CA GLU A 27 17.75 20.73 -20.45
C GLU A 27 16.72 21.65 -19.77
N GLU A 28 16.55 22.87 -20.31
CA GLU A 28 15.73 23.93 -19.69
C GLU A 28 14.32 23.47 -19.29
N THR A 29 13.65 22.69 -20.14
CA THR A 29 12.28 22.21 -19.87
C THR A 29 12.22 21.20 -18.72
N PHE A 30 13.26 20.39 -18.56
CA PHE A 30 13.36 19.42 -17.47
C PHE A 30 13.70 20.09 -16.14
N ILE A 31 14.63 21.06 -16.16
CA ILE A 31 14.98 21.88 -15.00
C ILE A 31 13.77 22.67 -14.50
N GLN A 32 12.97 23.25 -15.41
CA GLN A 32 11.74 23.97 -15.04
C GLN A 32 10.76 23.09 -14.27
N GLN A 33 10.65 21.80 -14.61
CA GLN A 33 9.82 20.86 -13.85
C GLN A 33 10.45 20.48 -12.50
N LEU A 34 11.76 20.22 -12.48
CA LEU A 34 12.49 19.85 -11.26
C LEU A 34 12.51 20.97 -10.21
N THR A 35 12.45 22.23 -10.65
CA THR A 35 12.47 23.42 -9.78
C THR A 35 11.08 23.98 -9.47
N ASP A 36 10.01 23.42 -10.06
CA ASP A 36 8.64 23.84 -9.74
C ASP A 36 8.27 23.38 -8.32
N VAL A 37 7.99 24.35 -7.45
CA VAL A 37 7.67 24.11 -6.04
C VAL A 37 6.44 23.21 -5.89
N ASN A 38 5.41 23.37 -6.74
CA ASN A 38 4.21 22.54 -6.65
C ASN A 38 4.49 21.08 -7.02
N TRP A 39 5.38 20.86 -7.99
CA TRP A 39 5.84 19.55 -8.40
C TRP A 39 6.68 18.89 -7.31
N GLN A 40 7.63 19.62 -6.71
CA GLN A 40 8.45 19.13 -5.60
C GLN A 40 7.60 18.79 -4.37
N LEU A 41 6.58 19.61 -4.04
CA LEU A 41 5.61 19.29 -2.99
C LEU A 41 4.88 17.96 -3.25
N LYS A 42 4.42 17.74 -4.50
CA LYS A 42 3.76 16.47 -4.88
C LYS A 42 4.74 15.31 -4.80
N LEU A 43 5.99 15.50 -5.22
CA LEU A 43 7.01 14.46 -5.18
C LEU A 43 7.35 14.09 -3.73
N GLY A 44 7.58 15.06 -2.84
CA GLY A 44 7.83 14.80 -1.42
C GLY A 44 6.66 14.10 -0.74
N TYR A 45 5.43 14.48 -1.06
CA TYR A 45 4.23 13.76 -0.64
C TYR A 45 4.24 12.31 -1.13
N LEU A 46 4.44 12.08 -2.43
CA LEU A 46 4.44 10.74 -3.00
C LEU A 46 5.57 9.89 -2.42
N SER A 47 6.78 10.41 -2.31
CA SER A 47 7.91 9.72 -1.68
C SER A 47 7.57 9.26 -0.27
N SER A 48 6.92 10.11 0.53
CA SER A 48 6.46 9.77 1.88
C SER A 48 5.42 8.64 1.89
N ILE A 49 4.42 8.71 1.01
CA ILE A 49 3.40 7.67 0.88
C ILE A 49 4.01 6.35 0.41
N PHE A 50 4.88 6.41 -0.59
CA PHE A 50 5.51 5.24 -1.15
C PHE A 50 6.51 4.60 -0.19
N GLU A 51 7.22 5.40 0.60
CA GLU A 51 8.04 4.90 1.70
C GLU A 51 7.18 4.19 2.74
N LYS A 52 6.05 4.77 3.16
CA LYS A 52 5.12 4.09 4.07
C LYS A 52 4.58 2.80 3.49
N LEU A 53 4.16 2.81 2.23
CA LEU A 53 3.76 1.62 1.48
C LEU A 53 4.90 0.60 1.36
N ASN A 54 6.16 1.06 1.36
CA ASN A 54 7.41 0.31 1.28
C ASN A 54 8.04 -0.12 2.62
N GLU A 55 7.54 0.36 3.76
CA GLU A 55 7.74 -0.23 5.09
C GLU A 55 6.78 -1.40 5.32
N THR A 56 5.54 -1.21 4.85
CA THR A 56 4.50 -2.25 4.83
C THR A 56 4.85 -3.57 4.08
N PRO A 57 5.84 -3.69 3.18
CA PRO A 57 5.96 -4.81 2.27
C PRO A 57 7.31 -5.55 2.24
N THR A 58 8.12 -5.51 3.30
CA THR A 58 9.16 -6.55 3.46
C THR A 58 8.57 -7.91 3.86
N SER A 59 7.24 -8.06 3.90
CA SER A 59 6.56 -9.32 4.26
C SER A 59 5.27 -9.59 3.49
N LEU A 60 5.10 -9.05 2.28
CA LEU A 60 4.12 -9.61 1.32
C LEU A 60 4.49 -11.02 0.84
N GLN A 61 5.66 -11.52 1.26
CA GLN A 61 6.03 -12.95 1.24
C GLN A 61 5.48 -13.72 2.46
N GLY A 62 4.50 -13.15 3.18
CA GLY A 62 3.80 -13.81 4.28
C GLY A 62 2.42 -14.30 3.85
N LYS A 63 1.98 -15.40 4.48
CA LYS A 63 0.80 -16.17 4.09
C LYS A 63 -0.52 -15.49 4.39
N GLY A 64 -1.60 -15.98 3.76
CA GLY A 64 -2.91 -15.33 3.63
C GLY A 64 -3.39 -14.50 4.82
N ARG A 65 -3.38 -15.07 6.04
CA ARG A 65 -3.71 -14.39 7.30
C ARG A 65 -2.90 -13.11 7.56
N ALA A 66 -1.57 -13.21 7.51
CA ALA A 66 -0.68 -12.08 7.73
C ALA A 66 -0.83 -11.02 6.64
N GLN A 67 -1.22 -11.42 5.43
CA GLN A 67 -1.42 -10.52 4.29
C GLN A 67 -2.69 -9.68 4.45
N LEU A 68 -3.80 -10.29 4.85
CA LEU A 68 -5.07 -9.58 5.05
C LEU A 68 -4.96 -8.55 6.19
N GLU A 69 -4.37 -8.93 7.32
CA GLU A 69 -4.20 -8.04 8.47
C GLU A 69 -3.29 -6.84 8.12
N LYS A 70 -2.29 -7.03 7.26
CA LYS A 70 -1.46 -5.93 6.74
C LYS A 70 -2.24 -5.00 5.82
N ILE A 71 -3.10 -5.53 4.96
CA ILE A 71 -3.95 -4.69 4.09
C ILE A 71 -4.94 -3.88 4.95
N LYS A 72 -5.54 -4.50 5.98
CA LYS A 72 -6.37 -3.80 6.98
C LYS A 72 -5.58 -2.70 7.68
N ALA A 73 -4.37 -3.00 8.15
CA ALA A 73 -3.49 -2.04 8.81
C ALA A 73 -3.11 -0.87 7.88
N LEU A 74 -2.74 -1.18 6.62
CA LEU A 74 -2.44 -0.16 5.62
C LEU A 74 -3.63 0.77 5.40
N ARG A 75 -4.84 0.20 5.26
CA ARG A 75 -6.05 1.02 5.10
C ARG A 75 -6.23 1.97 6.29
N ARG A 76 -6.10 1.47 7.51
CA ARG A 76 -6.18 2.30 8.74
C ARG A 76 -5.11 3.39 8.78
N ILE A 77 -3.88 3.11 8.34
CA ILE A 77 -2.81 4.10 8.23
C ILE A 77 -3.19 5.19 7.22
N LEU A 78 -3.71 4.83 6.05
CA LEU A 78 -4.16 5.80 5.04
C LEU A 78 -5.31 6.67 5.56
N THR A 79 -6.26 6.08 6.30
CA THR A 79 -7.33 6.83 6.98
C THR A 79 -6.76 7.80 8.01
N PHE A 80 -5.80 7.37 8.82
CA PHE A 80 -5.13 8.23 9.81
C PHE A 80 -4.38 9.39 9.14
N PHE A 81 -3.63 9.12 8.09
CA PHE A 81 -2.91 10.13 7.31
C PHE A 81 -3.87 11.17 6.74
N LYS A 82 -5.04 10.73 6.24
CA LYS A 82 -6.09 11.63 5.76
C LYS A 82 -6.59 12.57 6.86
N VAL A 83 -6.87 12.05 8.06
CA VAL A 83 -7.31 12.84 9.21
C VAL A 83 -6.27 13.90 9.58
N CYS A 84 -4.98 13.54 9.61
CA CYS A 84 -3.90 14.50 9.84
C CYS A 84 -3.83 15.58 8.74
N ALA A 85 -3.95 15.20 7.47
CA ALA A 85 -3.97 16.17 6.37
C ALA A 85 -5.16 17.15 6.46
N GLU A 86 -6.33 16.68 6.93
CA GLU A 86 -7.50 17.52 7.20
C GLU A 86 -7.25 18.54 8.33
N SER A 87 -6.49 18.16 9.36
CA SER A 87 -6.02 19.06 10.42
C SER A 87 -4.76 19.86 10.06
N ARG A 88 -4.30 19.79 8.80
CA ARG A 88 -3.05 20.40 8.29
C ARG A 88 -1.78 19.91 9.00
N ASP A 89 -1.85 18.73 9.63
CA ASP A 89 -0.70 18.05 10.21
C ASP A 89 -0.02 17.20 9.13
N ILE A 90 1.23 17.54 8.84
CA ILE A 90 2.06 16.85 7.85
C ILE A 90 3.16 15.98 8.48
N SER A 91 3.13 15.77 9.80
CA SER A 91 4.18 15.02 10.52
C SER A 91 4.33 13.57 10.06
N ASN A 92 3.29 13.03 9.41
CA ASN A 92 3.28 11.69 8.83
C ASN A 92 3.93 11.58 7.43
N TYR A 93 4.41 12.70 6.88
CA TYR A 93 4.99 12.77 5.54
C TYR A 93 6.43 13.30 5.61
N PRO A 94 7.43 12.46 5.94
CA PRO A 94 8.79 12.92 6.26
C PRO A 94 9.42 13.78 5.16
N TRP A 95 9.37 13.34 3.90
CA TRP A 95 9.94 14.09 2.77
C TRP A 95 9.21 15.39 2.48
N LEU A 96 7.87 15.40 2.61
CA LEU A 96 7.09 16.62 2.46
C LEU A 96 7.39 17.59 3.61
N GLN A 97 7.46 17.10 4.83
CA GLN A 97 7.74 17.89 6.03
C GLN A 97 9.13 18.50 5.97
N GLU A 98 10.13 17.71 5.60
CA GLU A 98 11.51 18.17 5.42
C GLU A 98 11.56 19.29 4.37
N PHE A 99 10.96 19.08 3.20
CA PHE A 99 10.98 20.08 2.15
C PHE A 99 10.23 21.36 2.50
N VAL A 100 9.07 21.25 3.15
CA VAL A 100 8.31 22.40 3.64
C VAL A 100 9.11 23.19 4.67
N LYS A 101 9.81 22.49 5.58
CA LYS A 101 10.63 23.12 6.62
C LYS A 101 11.88 23.79 6.04
N THR A 102 12.62 23.09 5.19
CA THR A 102 13.87 23.57 4.58
C THR A 102 13.65 24.79 3.69
N ASN A 103 12.51 24.85 3.00
CA ASN A 103 12.19 25.93 2.05
C ASN A 103 11.19 26.96 2.63
N GLU A 104 10.86 26.86 3.92
CA GLU A 104 9.93 27.76 4.62
C GLU A 104 8.57 27.94 3.90
N ILE A 105 8.04 26.85 3.35
CA ILE A 105 6.85 26.88 2.48
C ILE A 105 5.56 26.96 3.29
N ASN A 106 4.68 27.90 2.94
CA ASN A 106 3.31 27.90 3.44
C ASN A 106 2.40 27.02 2.57
N LEU A 107 1.94 25.88 3.12
CA LEU A 107 1.09 24.93 2.41
C LEU A 107 -0.30 25.50 2.12
N GLN A 108 -0.59 25.64 0.83
CA GLN A 108 -1.88 26.06 0.32
C GLN A 108 -2.97 25.02 0.60
N THR A 109 -4.16 25.47 0.96
CA THR A 109 -5.33 24.59 1.20
C THR A 109 -5.64 23.69 -0.01
N ASN A 110 -5.42 24.19 -1.24
CA ASN A 110 -5.63 23.42 -2.46
C ASN A 110 -4.68 22.21 -2.58
N PHE A 111 -3.43 22.32 -2.11
CA PHE A 111 -2.51 21.19 -2.08
C PHE A 111 -3.00 20.10 -1.12
N LEU A 112 -3.44 20.48 0.08
CA LEU A 112 -4.00 19.53 1.05
C LEU A 112 -5.26 18.83 0.52
N LYS A 113 -6.12 19.54 -0.23
CA LYS A 113 -7.26 18.91 -0.91
C LYS A 113 -6.84 17.83 -1.91
N ILE A 114 -5.74 18.05 -2.65
CA ILE A 114 -5.20 17.04 -3.56
C ILE A 114 -4.69 15.81 -2.78
N VAL A 115 -3.96 16.03 -1.68
CA VAL A 115 -3.48 14.96 -0.79
C VAL A 115 -4.64 14.12 -0.25
N ILE A 116 -5.68 14.78 0.29
CA ILE A 116 -6.87 14.12 0.84
C ILE A 116 -7.59 13.31 -0.24
N ALA A 117 -7.80 13.91 -1.43
CA ALA A 117 -8.47 13.23 -2.54
C ALA A 117 -7.68 12.00 -3.03
N HIS A 118 -6.35 12.08 -3.05
CA HIS A 118 -5.49 10.96 -3.42
C HIS A 118 -5.57 9.82 -2.39
N LEU A 119 -5.51 10.14 -1.08
CA LEU A 119 -5.67 9.14 0.00
C LEU A 119 -7.02 8.44 -0.05
N GLN A 120 -8.11 9.18 -0.29
CA GLN A 120 -9.44 8.61 -0.51
C GLN A 120 -9.50 7.72 -1.76
N GLY A 121 -8.72 8.06 -2.81
CA GLY A 121 -8.54 7.21 -3.98
C GLY A 121 -7.89 5.87 -3.62
N LEU A 122 -6.79 5.90 -2.88
CA LEU A 122 -6.06 4.70 -2.45
C LEU A 122 -6.93 3.80 -1.55
N GLU A 123 -7.65 4.37 -0.59
CA GLU A 123 -8.57 3.64 0.27
C GLU A 123 -9.68 2.94 -0.54
N ARG A 124 -10.30 3.67 -1.49
CA ARG A 124 -11.30 3.07 -2.41
C ARG A 124 -10.71 1.95 -3.24
N SER A 125 -9.49 2.09 -3.73
CA SER A 125 -8.80 1.01 -4.44
C SER A 125 -8.65 -0.23 -3.58
N ILE A 126 -8.23 -0.10 -2.31
CA ILE A 126 -8.13 -1.23 -1.38
C ILE A 126 -9.48 -1.93 -1.21
N VAL A 127 -10.56 -1.17 -0.98
CA VAL A 127 -11.91 -1.74 -0.81
C VAL A 127 -12.41 -2.43 -2.10
N ASN A 128 -12.07 -1.89 -3.26
CA ASN A 128 -12.44 -2.50 -4.54
C ASN A 128 -11.67 -3.82 -4.79
N TYR A 129 -10.39 -3.89 -4.42
CA TYR A 129 -9.61 -5.13 -4.52
C TYR A 129 -9.98 -6.16 -3.45
N PHE A 130 -10.36 -5.70 -2.25
CA PHE A 130 -10.76 -6.54 -1.13
C PHE A 130 -12.16 -6.15 -0.62
N PRO A 131 -13.23 -6.52 -1.34
CA PRO A 131 -14.60 -6.23 -0.94
C PRO A 131 -14.93 -6.82 0.43
N GLY A 132 -15.43 -5.98 1.33
CA GLY A 132 -15.79 -6.44 2.69
C GLY A 132 -14.57 -6.80 3.55
N ILE A 133 -13.41 -6.18 3.31
CA ILE A 133 -12.20 -6.33 4.13
C ILE A 133 -12.40 -6.08 5.63
N ASP A 134 -13.44 -5.32 6.03
CA ASP A 134 -13.79 -5.09 7.44
C ASP A 134 -14.65 -6.21 8.05
N SER A 135 -15.16 -7.12 7.23
CA SER A 135 -15.96 -8.24 7.70
C SER A 135 -15.04 -9.38 8.11
N ASP A 136 -15.15 -9.81 9.36
CA ASP A 136 -14.26 -10.84 9.92
C ASP A 136 -14.40 -12.22 9.24
N ASN A 137 -15.53 -12.47 8.56
CA ASN A 137 -15.86 -13.78 8.01
C ASN A 137 -15.55 -13.97 6.52
N ILE A 138 -15.47 -12.90 5.71
CA ILE A 138 -15.38 -12.99 4.24
C ILE A 138 -14.06 -13.62 3.79
N TYR A 139 -12.99 -13.37 4.54
CA TYR A 139 -11.64 -13.86 4.26
C TYR A 139 -11.17 -14.93 5.25
N SER A 140 -12.09 -15.52 6.02
CA SER A 140 -11.79 -16.59 6.98
C SER A 140 -11.12 -17.80 6.33
N TRP A 141 -11.42 -18.08 5.06
CA TRP A 141 -10.78 -19.14 4.28
C TRP A 141 -9.27 -18.95 4.08
N MET A 142 -8.78 -17.71 4.04
CA MET A 142 -7.35 -17.41 3.97
C MET A 142 -6.63 -17.73 5.28
N MET A 143 -7.40 -17.84 6.37
CA MET A 143 -6.92 -18.23 7.70
C MET A 143 -6.90 -19.75 7.81
N ASN A 144 -8.00 -20.41 7.47
CA ASN A 144 -8.13 -21.86 7.51
C ASN A 144 -9.09 -22.32 6.39
N PRO A 145 -8.55 -22.83 5.27
CA PRO A 145 -9.35 -23.28 4.12
C PRO A 145 -10.32 -24.40 4.48
N SER A 146 -9.92 -25.28 5.40
CA SER A 146 -10.68 -26.46 5.83
C SER A 146 -11.87 -26.11 6.72
N SER A 147 -11.84 -24.96 7.39
CA SER A 147 -12.92 -24.48 8.26
C SER A 147 -14.00 -23.66 7.54
N TYR A 148 -13.78 -23.35 6.26
CA TYR A 148 -14.70 -22.51 5.50
C TYR A 148 -15.97 -23.29 5.11
N ASP A 149 -17.15 -22.68 5.31
CA ASP A 149 -18.43 -23.25 4.89
C ASP A 149 -18.54 -23.23 3.35
N LEU A 150 -18.30 -24.39 2.74
CA LEU A 150 -18.27 -24.60 1.29
C LEU A 150 -19.61 -24.36 0.58
N LYS A 151 -20.70 -24.13 1.33
CA LYS A 151 -22.03 -23.92 0.75
C LYS A 151 -22.15 -22.62 -0.04
N HIS A 152 -21.32 -21.62 0.27
CA HIS A 152 -21.40 -20.31 -0.37
C HIS A 152 -20.02 -19.76 -0.75
N LYS A 153 -19.86 -19.43 -2.04
CA LYS A 153 -18.67 -18.72 -2.54
C LYS A 153 -18.59 -17.32 -1.89
N PRO A 154 -17.45 -16.94 -1.28
CA PRO A 154 -17.31 -15.62 -0.70
C PRO A 154 -17.42 -14.51 -1.76
N THR A 155 -17.98 -13.37 -1.37
CA THR A 155 -18.09 -12.18 -2.22
C THR A 155 -16.69 -11.67 -2.60
N GLY A 156 -16.45 -11.47 -3.90
CA GLY A 156 -15.13 -11.03 -4.41
C GLY A 156 -14.17 -12.17 -4.78
N MET A 157 -14.51 -13.44 -4.51
CA MET A 157 -13.72 -14.60 -4.94
C MET A 157 -14.08 -15.01 -6.39
N THR A 158 -13.07 -15.27 -7.22
CA THR A 158 -13.29 -15.84 -8.56
C THR A 158 -13.71 -17.31 -8.45
N ASN A 159 -14.36 -17.83 -9.49
CA ASN A 159 -14.79 -19.23 -9.49
C ASN A 159 -13.61 -20.20 -9.47
N GLU A 160 -12.50 -19.85 -10.13
CA GLU A 160 -11.27 -20.65 -10.15
C GLU A 160 -10.68 -20.81 -8.74
N ILE A 161 -10.53 -19.72 -7.98
CA ILE A 161 -9.96 -19.80 -6.63
C ILE A 161 -10.92 -20.58 -5.71
N PHE A 162 -12.24 -20.43 -5.90
CA PHE A 162 -13.22 -21.19 -5.12
C PHE A 162 -13.19 -22.69 -5.43
N GLN A 163 -13.02 -23.08 -6.69
CA GLN A 163 -12.84 -24.49 -7.08
C GLN A 163 -11.58 -25.10 -6.46
N ASN A 164 -10.45 -24.40 -6.54
CA ASN A 164 -9.21 -24.84 -5.89
C ASN A 164 -9.39 -24.99 -4.37
N LEU A 165 -10.15 -24.09 -3.73
CA LEU A 165 -10.45 -24.18 -2.30
C LEU A 165 -11.31 -25.42 -1.97
N LEU A 166 -12.27 -25.77 -2.82
CA LEU A 166 -13.06 -27.00 -2.67
C LEU A 166 -12.17 -28.24 -2.75
N GLU A 167 -11.25 -28.28 -3.73
CA GLU A 167 -10.29 -29.39 -3.89
C GLU A 167 -9.37 -29.53 -2.67
N ILE A 168 -8.82 -28.40 -2.17
CA ILE A 168 -7.97 -28.38 -0.96
C ILE A 168 -8.76 -28.86 0.28
N ASN A 169 -10.06 -28.58 0.36
CA ASN A 169 -10.89 -29.02 1.48
C ASN A 169 -11.27 -30.51 1.38
N GLU A 170 -11.26 -31.15 0.21
CA GLU A 170 -11.51 -32.59 0.14
C GLU A 170 -10.23 -33.41 0.35
N GLU A 171 -9.06 -32.81 0.19
CA GLU A 171 -7.79 -33.51 0.32
C GLU A 171 -7.31 -33.64 1.79
N SER A 172 -7.49 -34.82 2.36
CA SER A 172 -7.08 -35.16 3.74
C SER A 172 -5.58 -35.02 3.98
N SER A 173 -4.75 -35.21 2.94
CA SER A 173 -3.29 -35.01 2.99
C SER A 173 -2.93 -33.53 3.24
N LEU A 174 -3.66 -32.60 2.62
CA LEU A 174 -3.48 -31.16 2.76
C LEU A 174 -4.01 -30.66 4.11
N LYS A 175 -5.14 -31.20 4.58
CA LYS A 175 -5.64 -30.94 5.95
C LYS A 175 -4.62 -31.34 7.01
N GLN A 176 -4.04 -32.53 6.87
CA GLN A 176 -3.05 -33.05 7.81
C GLN A 176 -1.75 -32.21 7.76
N LYS A 177 -1.27 -31.84 6.56
CA LYS A 177 -0.12 -30.93 6.41
C LYS A 177 -0.36 -29.53 7.01
N TYR A 178 -1.57 -29.00 6.91
CA TYR A 178 -1.92 -27.73 7.55
C TYR A 178 -1.95 -27.85 9.09
N CYS A 179 -2.42 -28.98 9.63
CA CYS A 179 -2.46 -29.24 11.08
C CYS A 179 -1.10 -29.60 11.69
N GLU A 180 -0.23 -30.28 10.95
CA GLU A 180 1.07 -30.80 11.43
C GLU A 180 2.25 -29.90 11.07
N GLY A 181 2.11 -29.02 10.08
CA GLY A 181 3.19 -28.21 9.53
C GLY A 181 3.14 -26.73 9.93
N ASN A 182 4.24 -26.03 9.66
CA ASN A 182 4.23 -24.56 9.67
C ASN A 182 3.24 -24.10 8.59
N GLU A 183 2.29 -23.20 8.95
CA GLU A 183 1.41 -22.56 7.97
C GLU A 183 2.22 -22.08 6.76
N GLU A 184 3.50 -21.71 6.96
CA GLU A 184 4.56 -21.29 6.03
C GLU A 184 5.09 -22.32 5.01
N GLU A 185 4.84 -23.61 5.17
CA GLU A 185 5.14 -24.61 4.14
C GLU A 185 3.89 -24.96 3.31
N PHE A 186 2.70 -24.98 3.94
CA PHE A 186 1.44 -25.37 3.30
C PHE A 186 1.11 -24.56 2.03
N TRP A 187 0.90 -23.25 2.15
CA TRP A 187 0.62 -22.34 1.03
C TRP A 187 1.74 -22.11 -0.01
N MET A 188 2.89 -22.79 0.10
CA MET A 188 4.01 -22.65 -0.85
C MET A 188 4.16 -23.86 -1.79
N GLN A 189 3.34 -24.90 -1.60
CA GLN A 189 3.24 -26.07 -2.49
C GLN A 189 2.31 -25.74 -3.67
#